data_AF-A0A927VP64-F1
#
_entry.id   AF-A0A927VP64-F1
#
_cell.length_a   1.000
_cell.length_b   1.000
_cell.length_c   1.000
_cell.angle_alpha   90.00
_cell.angle_beta   90.00
_cell.angle_gamma   90.00
#
_symmetry.space_group_name_H-M   'P 1'
#
loop_
_entity.id
_entity.type
_entity.pdbx_description
1 polymer ?
#
loop_
_entity_poly.entity_id
_entity_poly.type
_entity_poly.pdbx_seq_one_letter_code
_entity_poly.pdbx_strand_id
1 'polypeptide(L)'
;MDGIQVIDIKSSEYPARLREIPGPPKQLYCKGDISLLNVKSIGVVGARKNTVYGKNVALMIGKRIAESGLAVTSGLAIGIDAFSHEGALEADGKVIGVLGSGIEQMGPRRNRELMMRGLEKGGLVVSEYAPDEPAFKGSFPSRNRIISGLSEVLVIVEAGLNSGSLITAKHAAEQGRTVYAVPGNINSQSSIGTNLLIRDGAIPLVILDDLIRDVGADPCRKPESAADMDTDEEMIFEAVSLRSGATTNEIISATGFEPQKVNSLLTVMEIKGIVESYAGRIYISR
;
A
#
# COMPACT_ATOMS: atom_id res chain seq x y z
N MET A 1 20.84 -13.30 -15.42
CA MET A 1 19.37 -13.23 -15.32
C MET A 1 18.94 -13.83 -13.98
N ASP A 2 19.64 -13.49 -12.89
CA ASP A 2 19.42 -14.18 -11.63
C ASP A 2 18.19 -13.58 -10.93
N GLY A 3 17.24 -14.46 -10.57
CA GLY A 3 16.04 -14.09 -9.85
C GLY A 3 14.92 -13.43 -10.67
N ILE A 4 14.99 -13.45 -12.00
CA ILE A 4 13.86 -13.06 -12.87
C ILE A 4 13.10 -14.30 -13.31
N GLN A 5 11.83 -14.35 -12.96
CA GLN A 5 10.88 -15.38 -13.35
C GLN A 5 10.03 -14.87 -14.52
N VAL A 6 9.66 -15.77 -15.42
CA VAL A 6 8.92 -15.43 -16.64
C VAL A 6 7.60 -16.17 -16.63
N ILE A 7 6.50 -15.44 -16.57
CA ILE A 7 5.14 -15.98 -16.45
C ILE A 7 4.39 -15.72 -17.76
N ASP A 8 4.11 -16.78 -18.50
CA ASP A 8 3.26 -16.72 -19.70
C ASP A 8 1.78 -16.59 -19.32
N ILE A 9 0.97 -15.91 -20.13
CA ILE A 9 -0.49 -15.74 -19.93
C ILE A 9 -1.25 -17.06 -19.75
N LYS A 10 -0.73 -18.17 -20.29
CA LYS A 10 -1.28 -19.52 -20.15
C LYS A 10 -0.83 -20.23 -18.87
N SER A 11 0.12 -19.68 -18.12
CA SER A 11 0.55 -20.24 -16.84
C SER A 11 -0.60 -20.19 -15.82
N SER A 12 -0.66 -21.21 -14.96
CA SER A 12 -1.55 -21.21 -13.79
C SER A 12 -1.19 -20.13 -12.77
N GLU A 13 0.07 -19.68 -12.76
CA GLU A 13 0.53 -18.61 -11.88
C GLU A 13 0.14 -17.22 -12.39
N TYR A 14 -0.26 -17.11 -13.66
CA TYR A 14 -0.66 -15.83 -14.24
C TYR A 14 -2.01 -15.38 -13.66
N PRO A 15 -2.09 -14.16 -13.10
CA PRO A 15 -3.28 -13.70 -12.39
C PRO A 15 -4.52 -13.65 -13.28
N ALA A 16 -5.59 -14.31 -12.85
CA ALA A 16 -6.85 -14.38 -13.59
C ALA A 16 -7.42 -12.97 -13.87
N ARG A 17 -7.40 -12.08 -12.87
CA ARG A 17 -7.82 -10.68 -12.99
C ARG A 17 -7.11 -9.92 -14.10
N LEU A 18 -5.81 -10.21 -14.27
CA LEU A 18 -4.99 -9.56 -15.29
C LEU A 18 -5.24 -10.18 -16.68
N ARG A 19 -5.68 -11.44 -16.75
CA ARG A 19 -6.03 -12.10 -18.02
C ARG A 19 -7.31 -11.51 -18.63
N GLU A 20 -8.19 -10.98 -17.80
CA GLU A 20 -9.50 -10.44 -18.17
C GLU A 20 -9.48 -8.97 -18.61
N ILE A 21 -8.37 -8.24 -18.39
CA ILE A 21 -8.31 -6.82 -18.77
C ILE A 21 -8.27 -6.65 -20.31
N PRO A 22 -8.69 -5.49 -20.84
CA PRO A 22 -8.43 -5.13 -22.23
C PRO A 22 -6.91 -5.08 -22.51
N GLY A 23 -6.46 -5.90 -23.47
CA GLY A 23 -5.05 -5.98 -23.86
C GLY A 23 -4.14 -6.56 -22.76
N PRO A 24 -4.40 -7.79 -22.28
CA PRO A 24 -3.62 -8.38 -21.20
C PRO A 24 -2.17 -8.63 -21.66
N PRO A 25 -1.15 -8.42 -20.79
CA PRO A 25 0.23 -8.71 -21.16
C PRO A 25 0.42 -10.20 -21.41
N LYS A 26 0.95 -10.57 -22.58
CA LYS A 26 1.12 -12.00 -22.94
C LYS A 26 2.16 -12.71 -22.06
N GLN A 27 3.07 -11.93 -21.49
CA GLN A 27 4.18 -12.39 -20.67
C GLN A 27 4.45 -11.36 -19.58
N LEU A 28 4.80 -11.85 -18.38
CA LEU A 28 5.30 -11.03 -17.29
C LEU A 28 6.71 -11.48 -16.93
N TYR A 29 7.59 -10.50 -16.76
CA TYR A 29 8.87 -10.64 -16.11
C TYR A 29 8.67 -10.23 -14.65
N CYS A 30 9.07 -11.10 -13.73
CA CYS A 30 8.82 -10.96 -12.30
C CYS A 30 10.12 -11.11 -11.52
N LYS A 31 10.37 -10.25 -10.54
CA LYS A 31 11.51 -10.36 -9.61
C LYS A 31 11.01 -10.17 -8.19
N GLY A 32 11.37 -11.08 -7.29
CA GLY A 32 10.84 -11.14 -5.93
C GLY A 32 9.79 -12.25 -5.77
N ASP A 33 8.84 -12.04 -4.85
CA ASP A 33 7.84 -13.05 -4.49
C ASP A 33 6.67 -13.09 -5.48
N ILE A 34 6.65 -14.08 -6.36
CA ILE A 34 5.60 -14.24 -7.38
C ILE A 34 4.24 -14.63 -6.79
N SER A 35 4.17 -15.10 -5.55
CA SER A 35 2.88 -15.40 -4.91
C SER A 35 2.00 -14.15 -4.81
N LEU A 36 2.62 -12.96 -4.73
CA LEU A 36 1.96 -11.67 -4.72
C LEU A 36 1.19 -11.35 -6.00
N LEU A 37 1.41 -12.05 -7.12
CA LEU A 37 0.58 -11.90 -8.31
C LEU A 37 -0.89 -12.25 -8.05
N ASN A 38 -1.16 -13.14 -7.09
CA ASN A 38 -2.50 -13.68 -6.83
C ASN A 38 -3.06 -13.28 -5.45
N VAL A 39 -2.36 -12.40 -4.71
CA VAL A 39 -2.91 -11.85 -3.45
C VAL A 39 -3.79 -10.64 -3.72
N LYS A 40 -4.74 -10.37 -2.80
CA LYS A 40 -5.50 -9.12 -2.84
C LYS A 40 -4.55 -7.95 -2.64
N SER A 41 -4.59 -7.00 -3.57
CA SER A 41 -3.77 -5.80 -3.52
C SER A 41 -4.60 -4.56 -3.81
N ILE A 42 -4.18 -3.42 -3.31
CA ILE A 42 -4.81 -2.12 -3.58
C ILE A 42 -3.86 -1.25 -4.37
N GLY A 43 -4.36 -0.73 -5.48
CA GLY A 43 -3.61 0.15 -6.36
C GLY A 43 -3.55 1.55 -5.77
N VAL A 44 -2.37 2.13 -5.60
CA VAL A 44 -2.23 3.51 -5.12
C VAL A 44 -1.35 4.28 -6.09
N VAL A 45 -1.91 5.30 -6.74
CA VAL A 45 -1.20 6.12 -7.73
C VAL A 45 -1.51 7.59 -7.57
N GLY A 46 -0.65 8.45 -8.11
CA GLY A 46 -0.93 9.88 -8.12
C GLY A 46 0.19 10.73 -8.70
N ALA A 47 0.19 12.00 -8.29
CA ALA A 47 1.09 13.00 -8.85
C ALA A 47 2.56 12.72 -8.51
N ARG A 48 3.43 12.84 -9.52
CA ARG A 48 4.89 12.81 -9.35
C ARG A 48 5.41 14.03 -8.59
N LYS A 49 4.81 15.19 -8.84
CA LYS A 49 4.98 16.42 -8.08
C LYS A 49 3.77 16.55 -7.17
N ASN A 50 3.95 16.27 -5.89
CA ASN A 50 2.87 16.23 -4.90
C ASN A 50 3.03 17.33 -3.85
N THR A 51 1.95 17.53 -3.10
CA THR A 51 1.94 18.42 -1.93
C THR A 51 2.38 17.67 -0.68
N VAL A 52 2.63 18.41 0.41
CA VAL A 52 2.87 17.80 1.74
C VAL A 52 1.65 16.97 2.17
N TYR A 53 0.45 17.46 1.89
CA TYR A 53 -0.79 16.71 2.12
C TYR A 53 -0.79 15.40 1.32
N GLY A 54 -0.54 15.45 0.01
CA GLY A 54 -0.50 14.26 -0.84
C GLY A 54 0.55 13.23 -0.39
N LYS A 55 1.74 13.68 0.02
CA LYS A 55 2.76 12.81 0.62
C LYS A 55 2.23 12.11 1.88
N ASN A 56 1.71 12.86 2.84
CA ASN A 56 1.25 12.32 4.12
C ASN A 56 0.08 11.35 3.94
N VAL A 57 -0.86 11.67 3.04
CA VAL A 57 -1.99 10.80 2.72
C VAL A 57 -1.53 9.53 2.02
N ALA A 58 -0.58 9.60 1.09
CA ALA A 58 -0.04 8.40 0.44
C ALA A 58 0.67 7.46 1.43
N LEU A 59 1.49 8.00 2.33
CA LEU A 59 2.11 7.24 3.42
C LEU A 59 1.05 6.57 4.31
N MET A 60 0.05 7.34 4.74
CA MET A 60 -1.04 6.87 5.59
C MET A 60 -1.86 5.77 4.92
N ILE A 61 -2.22 5.92 3.65
CA ILE A 61 -2.93 4.90 2.86
C ILE A 61 -2.08 3.63 2.75
N GLY A 62 -0.81 3.77 2.36
CA GLY A 62 0.09 2.63 2.19
C GLY A 62 0.26 1.82 3.48
N LYS A 63 0.51 2.53 4.58
CA LYS A 63 0.60 1.96 5.93
C LYS A 63 -0.68 1.22 6.32
N ARG A 64 -1.83 1.87 6.12
CA ARG A 64 -3.12 1.30 6.50
C ARG A 64 -3.47 0.03 5.73
N ILE A 65 -3.18 0.00 4.42
CA ILE A 65 -3.37 -1.19 3.58
C ILE A 65 -2.51 -2.35 4.08
N ALA A 66 -1.24 -2.06 4.41
CA ALA A 66 -0.30 -3.05 4.95
C ALA A 66 -0.75 -3.62 6.30
N GLU A 67 -1.24 -2.79 7.21
CA GLU A 67 -1.77 -3.22 8.52
C GLU A 67 -2.98 -4.15 8.38
N SER A 68 -3.79 -3.99 7.33
CA SER A 68 -4.87 -4.92 6.98
C SER A 68 -4.39 -6.22 6.32
N GLY A 69 -3.08 -6.39 6.16
CA GLY A 69 -2.41 -7.52 5.53
C GLY A 69 -2.74 -7.66 4.04
N LEU A 70 -2.98 -6.54 3.36
CA LEU A 70 -3.12 -6.43 1.93
C LEU A 70 -1.82 -5.89 1.31
N ALA A 71 -1.57 -6.18 0.04
CA ALA A 71 -0.42 -5.63 -0.67
C ALA A 71 -0.73 -4.26 -1.30
N VAL A 72 0.27 -3.38 -1.42
CA VAL A 72 0.16 -2.12 -2.16
C VAL A 72 0.73 -2.28 -3.57
N THR A 73 -0.10 -2.10 -4.59
CA THR A 73 0.32 -2.12 -6.00
C THR A 73 0.52 -0.69 -6.51
N SER A 74 1.69 -0.40 -7.07
CA SER A 74 1.97 0.93 -7.62
C SER A 74 3.00 0.88 -8.76
N GLY A 75 3.28 2.04 -9.35
CA GLY A 75 4.13 2.17 -10.52
C GLY A 75 5.60 2.46 -10.24
N LEU A 76 6.03 2.49 -8.98
CA LEU A 76 7.39 2.83 -8.54
C LEU A 76 7.89 4.21 -9.02
N ALA A 77 7.01 5.08 -9.47
CA ALA A 77 7.37 6.44 -9.85
C ALA A 77 7.75 7.28 -8.62
N ILE A 78 8.43 8.41 -8.82
CA ILE A 78 8.57 9.41 -7.75
C ILE A 78 7.19 9.95 -7.34
N GLY A 79 7.09 10.48 -6.12
CA GLY A 79 5.88 11.12 -5.62
C GLY A 79 4.96 10.11 -4.93
N ILE A 80 3.66 10.17 -5.24
CA ILE A 80 2.63 9.36 -4.56
C ILE A 80 2.94 7.86 -4.60
N ASP A 81 3.34 7.33 -5.76
CA ASP A 81 3.69 5.91 -5.91
C ASP A 81 4.74 5.48 -4.87
N ALA A 82 5.87 6.20 -4.80
CA ALA A 82 6.94 5.93 -3.84
C ALA A 82 6.48 6.04 -2.39
N PHE A 83 5.71 7.08 -2.05
CA PHE A 83 5.24 7.28 -0.68
C PHE A 83 4.21 6.23 -0.24
N SER A 84 3.38 5.71 -1.16
CA SER A 84 2.48 4.60 -0.84
C SER A 84 3.24 3.30 -0.54
N HIS A 85 4.31 3.03 -1.29
CA HIS A 85 5.20 1.90 -1.01
C HIS A 85 6.00 2.10 0.28
N GLU A 86 6.49 3.31 0.54
CA GLU A 86 7.21 3.64 1.77
C GLU A 86 6.32 3.40 3.00
N GLY A 87 5.08 3.90 2.99
CA GLY A 87 4.14 3.67 4.08
C GLY A 87 3.81 2.19 4.30
N ALA A 88 3.66 1.42 3.22
CA ALA A 88 3.43 -0.02 3.34
C ALA A 88 4.63 -0.74 3.97
N LEU A 89 5.86 -0.40 3.54
CA LEU A 89 7.09 -1.01 4.06
C LEU A 89 7.41 -0.58 5.49
N GLU A 90 6.91 0.57 5.94
CA GLU A 90 6.98 1.01 7.34
C GLU A 90 6.11 0.16 8.28
N ALA A 91 5.06 -0.48 7.78
CA ALA A 91 4.22 -1.42 8.53
C ALA A 91 4.47 -2.89 8.13
N ASP A 92 5.69 -3.19 7.66
CA ASP A 92 6.12 -4.52 7.22
C ASP A 92 5.21 -5.20 6.18
N GLY A 93 4.47 -4.38 5.43
CA GLY A 93 3.58 -4.82 4.37
C GLY A 93 4.29 -5.23 3.10
N LYS A 94 3.52 -5.87 2.22
CA LYS A 94 3.99 -6.31 0.90
C LYS A 94 3.70 -5.25 -0.15
N VAL A 95 4.64 -5.05 -1.08
CA VAL A 95 4.52 -4.10 -2.17
C VAL A 95 4.70 -4.78 -3.52
N ILE A 96 3.89 -4.37 -4.49
CA ILE A 96 3.97 -4.80 -5.88
C ILE A 96 4.29 -3.57 -6.73
N GLY A 97 5.49 -3.57 -7.31
CA GLY A 97 5.97 -2.52 -8.19
C GLY A 97 5.87 -2.95 -9.63
N VAL A 98 4.95 -2.35 -10.38
CA VAL A 98 4.93 -2.55 -11.84
C VAL A 98 5.99 -1.64 -12.46
N LEU A 99 6.55 -1.96 -13.64
CA LEU A 99 7.53 -1.13 -14.36
C LEU A 99 7.08 -0.80 -15.80
N GLY A 100 7.45 0.39 -16.26
CA GLY A 100 7.36 0.79 -17.68
C GLY A 100 8.62 0.47 -18.48
N SER A 101 9.56 -0.27 -17.90
CA SER A 101 10.81 -0.73 -18.51
C SER A 101 11.07 -2.17 -18.12
N GLY A 102 12.05 -2.80 -18.75
CA GLY A 102 12.63 -4.04 -18.27
C GLY A 102 13.14 -3.94 -16.83
N ILE A 103 13.13 -5.06 -16.12
CA ILE A 103 13.54 -5.15 -14.70
C ILE A 103 15.02 -4.77 -14.49
N GLU A 104 15.90 -4.97 -15.46
CA GLU A 104 17.30 -4.54 -15.37
C GLU A 104 17.48 -3.05 -15.68
N GLN A 105 16.47 -2.41 -16.27
CA GLN A 105 16.39 -0.97 -16.52
C GLN A 105 15.53 -0.26 -15.46
N MET A 106 15.48 -0.81 -14.25
CA MET A 106 14.62 -0.32 -13.17
C MET A 106 14.97 1.12 -12.80
N GLY A 107 13.95 1.98 -12.83
CA GLY A 107 14.07 3.40 -12.50
C GLY A 107 12.74 4.00 -12.06
N PRO A 108 12.75 5.25 -11.56
CA PRO A 108 13.87 6.19 -11.56
C PRO A 108 14.93 5.89 -10.50
N ARG A 109 16.19 6.30 -10.75
CA ARG A 109 17.34 6.08 -9.84
C ARG A 109 17.07 6.48 -8.38
N ARG A 110 16.30 7.55 -8.17
CA ARG A 110 15.94 8.07 -6.86
C ARG A 110 15.19 7.06 -5.98
N ASN A 111 14.43 6.16 -6.59
CA ASN A 111 13.64 5.16 -5.86
C ASN A 111 14.35 3.80 -5.77
N ARG A 112 15.62 3.69 -6.21
CA ARG A 112 16.32 2.40 -6.28
C ARG A 112 16.42 1.73 -4.91
N GLU A 113 16.73 2.50 -3.88
CA GLU A 113 16.79 2.00 -2.51
C GLU A 113 15.43 1.48 -2.02
N LEU A 114 14.35 2.23 -2.27
CA LEU A 114 12.98 1.81 -1.95
C LEU A 114 12.61 0.50 -2.65
N MET A 115 12.97 0.36 -3.94
CA MET A 115 12.71 -0.84 -4.73
C MET A 115 13.46 -2.06 -4.19
N MET A 116 14.74 -1.88 -3.84
CA MET A 116 15.55 -2.95 -3.24
C MET A 116 15.01 -3.36 -1.86
N ARG A 117 14.70 -2.40 -1.00
CA ARG A 117 14.04 -2.67 0.30
C ARG A 117 12.73 -3.43 0.13
N GLY A 118 11.93 -3.07 -0.86
CA GLY A 118 10.70 -3.77 -1.20
C GLY A 118 10.95 -5.24 -1.54
N LEU A 119 11.92 -5.51 -2.43
CA LEU A 119 12.31 -6.88 -2.77
C LEU A 119 12.87 -7.67 -1.58
N GLU A 120 13.71 -7.04 -0.75
CA GLU A 120 14.29 -7.64 0.45
C GLU A 120 13.21 -8.02 1.49
N LYS A 121 12.16 -7.20 1.63
CA LYS A 121 11.00 -7.50 2.48
C LYS A 121 9.98 -8.46 1.84
N GLY A 122 10.35 -9.13 0.75
CA GLY A 122 9.50 -10.10 0.05
C GLY A 122 8.40 -9.46 -0.80
N GLY A 123 8.65 -8.27 -1.33
CA GLY A 123 7.83 -7.64 -2.36
C GLY A 123 8.07 -8.22 -3.75
N LEU A 124 7.36 -7.68 -4.73
CA LEU A 124 7.39 -8.13 -6.13
C LEU A 124 7.57 -6.95 -7.07
N VAL A 125 8.43 -7.11 -8.07
CA VAL A 125 8.53 -6.20 -9.21
C VAL A 125 8.09 -6.92 -10.48
N VAL A 126 7.21 -6.30 -11.26
CA VAL A 126 6.59 -6.86 -12.46
C VAL A 126 6.81 -5.95 -13.67
N SER A 127 7.17 -6.52 -14.81
CA SER A 127 7.22 -5.82 -16.09
C SER A 127 6.66 -6.67 -17.22
N GLU A 128 6.08 -6.03 -18.23
CA GLU A 128 5.72 -6.66 -19.51
C GLU A 128 6.89 -6.63 -20.51
N TYR A 129 7.90 -5.80 -20.27
CA TYR A 129 9.01 -5.58 -21.17
C TYR A 129 10.18 -6.52 -20.86
N ALA A 130 10.94 -6.89 -21.90
CA ALA A 130 12.10 -7.76 -21.74
C ALA A 130 13.09 -7.16 -20.72
N PRO A 131 13.88 -7.96 -19.98
CA PRO A 131 14.63 -7.48 -18.82
C PRO A 131 15.52 -6.26 -19.07
N ASP A 132 16.14 -6.17 -20.24
CA ASP A 132 17.05 -5.10 -20.66
C ASP A 132 16.38 -3.95 -21.43
N GLU A 133 15.07 -4.02 -21.68
CA GLU A 133 14.35 -3.05 -22.51
C GLU A 133 14.20 -1.69 -21.80
N PRO A 134 14.63 -0.58 -22.43
CA PRO A 134 14.52 0.75 -21.83
C PRO A 134 13.09 1.29 -21.86
N ALA A 135 12.73 2.13 -20.89
CA ALA A 135 11.45 2.83 -20.90
C ALA A 135 11.34 3.79 -22.10
N PHE A 136 10.19 3.80 -22.76
CA PHE A 136 9.83 4.77 -23.80
C PHE A 136 8.54 5.52 -23.45
N LYS A 137 8.21 6.62 -24.14
CA LYS A 137 7.08 7.49 -23.74
C LYS A 137 5.74 6.75 -23.59
N GLY A 138 5.44 5.82 -24.50
CA GLY A 138 4.21 5.02 -24.48
C GLY A 138 4.18 3.91 -23.42
N SER A 139 5.34 3.55 -22.87
CA SER A 139 5.44 2.44 -21.93
C SER A 139 4.79 2.72 -20.58
N PHE A 140 4.89 3.96 -20.07
CA PHE A 140 4.31 4.34 -18.78
C PHE A 140 2.77 4.34 -18.80
N PRO A 141 2.09 4.94 -19.80
CA PRO A 141 0.64 4.79 -19.95
C PRO A 141 0.24 3.33 -20.15
N SER A 142 0.94 2.60 -21.04
CA SER A 142 0.63 1.18 -21.33
C SER A 142 0.70 0.32 -20.06
N ARG A 143 1.72 0.53 -19.23
CA ARG A 143 1.89 -0.19 -17.96
C ARG A 143 0.72 0.03 -17.01
N ASN A 144 0.08 1.20 -17.00
CA ASN A 144 -0.92 1.56 -15.98
C ASN A 144 -2.14 0.62 -15.96
N ARG A 145 -2.44 -0.02 -17.09
CA ARG A 145 -3.47 -1.07 -17.15
C ARG A 145 -3.12 -2.30 -16.31
N ILE A 146 -1.84 -2.60 -16.12
CA ILE A 146 -1.37 -3.71 -15.28
C ILE A 146 -1.51 -3.36 -13.80
N ILE A 147 -1.22 -2.10 -13.42
CA ILE A 147 -1.43 -1.62 -12.03
C ILE A 147 -2.89 -1.82 -11.64
N SER A 148 -3.81 -1.29 -12.45
CA SER A 148 -5.25 -1.42 -12.22
C SER A 148 -5.72 -2.88 -12.33
N GLY A 149 -5.14 -3.66 -13.26
CA GLY A 149 -5.50 -5.06 -13.48
C GLY A 149 -5.12 -6.00 -12.32
N LEU A 150 -4.00 -5.74 -11.65
CA LEU A 150 -3.55 -6.47 -10.46
C LEU A 150 -4.26 -6.02 -9.17
N SER A 151 -4.91 -4.86 -9.19
CA SER A 151 -5.51 -4.26 -7.99
C SER A 151 -6.98 -4.67 -7.84
N GLU A 152 -7.41 -4.87 -6.60
CA GLU A 152 -8.81 -5.03 -6.22
C GLU A 152 -9.61 -3.76 -6.49
N VAL A 153 -9.04 -2.65 -6.00
CA VAL A 153 -9.54 -1.28 -6.15
C VAL A 153 -8.36 -0.34 -6.40
N LEU A 154 -8.61 0.84 -6.99
CA LEU A 154 -7.59 1.84 -7.29
C LEU A 154 -7.85 3.13 -6.54
N VAL A 155 -6.82 3.68 -5.89
CA VAL A 155 -6.86 4.96 -5.19
C VAL A 155 -6.01 6.00 -5.93
N ILE A 156 -6.61 7.15 -6.24
CA ILE A 156 -5.93 8.32 -6.78
C ILE A 156 -5.75 9.36 -5.67
N VAL A 157 -4.52 9.59 -5.22
CA VAL A 157 -4.24 10.50 -4.08
C VAL A 157 -4.17 11.96 -4.51
N GLU A 158 -3.42 12.26 -5.56
CA GLU A 158 -3.36 13.60 -6.16
C GLU A 158 -3.25 13.47 -7.68
N ALA A 159 -3.91 14.36 -8.40
CA ALA A 159 -3.87 14.44 -9.85
C ALA A 159 -4.19 15.86 -10.32
N GLY A 160 -3.29 16.46 -11.09
CA GLY A 160 -3.64 17.61 -11.93
C GLY A 160 -4.39 17.18 -13.20
N LEU A 161 -4.92 18.14 -13.96
CA LEU A 161 -5.71 17.88 -15.18
C LEU A 161 -4.98 17.00 -16.22
N ASN A 162 -3.65 17.12 -16.32
CA ASN A 162 -2.83 16.38 -17.28
C ASN A 162 -2.04 15.24 -16.60
N SER A 163 -2.49 14.77 -15.43
CA SER A 163 -1.77 13.74 -14.70
C SER A 163 -1.91 12.37 -15.36
N GLY A 164 -0.80 11.65 -15.48
CA GLY A 164 -0.81 10.26 -15.95
C GLY A 164 -1.60 9.30 -15.04
N SER A 165 -1.83 9.66 -13.78
CA SER A 165 -2.69 8.89 -12.86
C SER A 165 -4.16 8.86 -13.32
N LEU A 166 -4.63 9.88 -14.05
CA LEU A 166 -5.98 9.89 -14.64
C LEU A 166 -6.13 8.83 -15.73
N ILE A 167 -5.04 8.48 -16.43
CA ILE A 167 -5.04 7.37 -17.38
C ILE A 167 -5.23 6.03 -16.65
N THR A 168 -4.59 5.86 -15.48
CA THR A 168 -4.79 4.68 -14.64
C THR A 168 -6.24 4.59 -14.14
N ALA A 169 -6.83 5.72 -13.72
CA ALA A 169 -8.25 5.77 -13.33
C ALA A 169 -9.18 5.35 -14.47
N LYS A 170 -8.88 5.79 -15.70
CA LYS A 170 -9.62 5.37 -16.89
C LYS A 170 -9.52 3.86 -17.13
N HIS A 171 -8.31 3.30 -17.06
CA HIS A 171 -8.11 1.85 -17.20
C HIS A 171 -8.85 1.07 -16.12
N ALA A 172 -8.81 1.52 -14.86
CA ALA A 172 -9.57 0.90 -13.79
C ALA A 172 -11.08 0.89 -14.07
N ALA A 173 -11.64 2.01 -14.52
CA ALA A 173 -13.05 2.08 -14.90
C ALA A 173 -13.39 1.15 -16.09
N GLU A 174 -12.55 1.11 -17.13
CA GLU A 174 -12.71 0.21 -18.28
C GLU A 174 -12.62 -1.28 -17.88
N GLN A 175 -11.87 -1.59 -16.82
CA GLN A 175 -11.70 -2.93 -16.27
C GLN A 175 -12.77 -3.29 -15.21
N GLY A 176 -13.73 -2.40 -14.94
CA GLY A 176 -14.75 -2.62 -13.91
C GLY A 176 -14.19 -2.60 -12.48
N ARG A 177 -13.08 -1.90 -12.25
CA ARG A 177 -12.47 -1.72 -10.92
C ARG A 177 -13.02 -0.47 -10.26
N THR A 178 -13.34 -0.55 -8.97
CA THR A 178 -13.74 0.61 -8.17
C THR A 178 -12.58 1.60 -8.10
N VAL A 179 -12.87 2.87 -8.40
CA VAL A 179 -11.91 3.97 -8.30
C VAL A 179 -12.29 4.84 -7.11
N TYR A 180 -11.35 4.98 -6.20
CA TYR A 180 -11.35 5.96 -5.12
C TYR A 180 -10.51 7.17 -5.51
N ALA A 181 -10.95 8.34 -5.07
CA ALA A 181 -10.21 9.57 -5.24
C ALA A 181 -10.16 10.33 -3.92
N VAL A 182 -8.97 10.80 -3.55
CA VAL A 182 -8.79 11.60 -2.33
C VAL A 182 -9.32 13.02 -2.60
N PRO A 183 -10.30 13.50 -1.81
CA PRO A 183 -10.81 14.85 -1.95
C PRO A 183 -9.73 15.86 -1.57
N GLY A 184 -9.71 17.01 -2.25
CA GLY A 184 -8.80 18.09 -1.90
C GLY A 184 -9.40 19.47 -2.14
N ASN A 185 -8.67 20.51 -1.73
CA ASN A 185 -9.13 21.88 -1.85
C ASN A 185 -9.43 22.25 -3.31
N ILE A 186 -10.57 22.90 -3.56
CA ILE A 186 -11.02 23.27 -4.92
C ILE A 186 -10.07 24.26 -5.63
N ASN A 187 -9.22 24.98 -4.87
CA ASN A 187 -8.20 25.88 -5.40
C ASN A 187 -6.82 25.22 -5.57
N SER A 188 -6.67 23.94 -5.20
CA SER A 188 -5.43 23.18 -5.37
C SER A 188 -5.37 22.59 -6.77
N GLN A 189 -4.36 23.00 -7.55
CA GLN A 189 -4.11 22.42 -8.88
C GLN A 189 -3.75 20.92 -8.81
N SER A 190 -3.22 20.44 -7.68
CA SER A 190 -2.91 19.03 -7.47
C SER A 190 -4.14 18.17 -7.17
N SER A 191 -5.28 18.79 -6.83
CA SER A 191 -6.51 18.10 -6.42
C SER A 191 -7.64 18.22 -7.44
N ILE A 192 -7.48 19.06 -8.48
CA ILE A 192 -8.53 19.25 -9.48
C ILE A 192 -8.90 17.95 -10.19
N GLY A 193 -7.93 17.09 -10.51
CA GLY A 193 -8.18 15.82 -11.17
C GLY A 193 -8.90 14.82 -10.25
N THR A 194 -8.54 14.74 -8.96
CA THR A 194 -9.25 13.87 -8.02
C THR A 194 -10.67 14.36 -7.76
N ASN A 195 -10.88 15.66 -7.61
CA ASN A 195 -12.21 16.24 -7.45
C ASN A 195 -13.10 16.02 -8.70
N LEU A 196 -12.53 16.11 -9.90
CA LEU A 196 -13.24 15.79 -11.14
C LEU A 196 -13.58 14.29 -11.22
N LEU A 197 -12.68 13.40 -10.82
CA LEU A 197 -12.99 11.97 -10.73
C LEU A 197 -14.17 11.71 -9.78
N ILE A 198 -14.20 12.37 -8.61
CA ILE A 198 -15.33 12.26 -7.66
C ILE A 198 -16.63 12.73 -8.31
N ARG A 199 -16.60 13.89 -9.00
CA ARG A 199 -17.75 14.40 -9.76
C ARG A 199 -18.22 13.40 -10.83
N ASP A 200 -17.29 12.72 -11.48
CA ASP A 200 -17.56 11.80 -12.58
C ASP A 200 -17.88 10.37 -12.08
N GLY A 201 -17.99 10.15 -10.77
CA GLY A 201 -18.51 8.92 -10.16
C GLY A 201 -17.51 8.08 -9.36
N ALA A 202 -16.26 8.54 -9.20
CA ALA A 202 -15.32 7.90 -8.27
C ALA A 202 -15.77 8.08 -6.82
N ILE A 203 -15.47 7.11 -5.96
CA ILE A 203 -15.83 7.16 -4.54
C ILE A 203 -14.87 8.12 -3.82
N PRO A 204 -15.37 9.13 -3.08
CA PRO A 204 -14.50 9.99 -2.28
C PRO A 204 -13.90 9.19 -1.12
N LEU A 205 -12.57 9.12 -1.04
CA LEU A 205 -11.90 8.45 0.08
C LEU A 205 -11.87 9.39 1.30
N VAL A 206 -12.89 9.27 2.14
CA VAL A 206 -13.02 10.04 3.39
C VAL A 206 -12.63 9.20 4.60
N ILE A 207 -12.97 7.91 4.59
CA ILE A 207 -12.65 6.93 5.64
C ILE A 207 -11.78 5.84 5.00
N LEU A 208 -10.56 5.66 5.51
CA LEU A 208 -9.62 4.68 4.96
C LEU A 208 -10.13 3.25 5.09
N ASP A 209 -10.86 2.94 6.16
CA ASP A 209 -11.33 1.57 6.41
C ASP A 209 -12.40 1.12 5.41
N ASP A 210 -13.10 2.04 4.76
CA ASP A 210 -14.07 1.70 3.71
C ASP A 210 -13.37 1.04 2.53
N LEU A 211 -12.15 1.49 2.21
CA LEU A 211 -11.29 0.89 1.19
C LEU A 211 -10.99 -0.59 1.51
N ILE A 212 -10.75 -0.90 2.78
CA ILE A 212 -10.41 -2.24 3.26
C ILE A 212 -11.65 -3.16 3.26
N ARG A 213 -12.79 -2.62 3.69
CA ARG A 213 -14.08 -3.33 3.68
C ARG A 213 -14.53 -3.67 2.27
N ASP A 214 -14.35 -2.76 1.31
CA ASP A 214 -14.75 -2.95 -0.09
C ASP A 214 -13.98 -4.09 -0.77
N VAL A 215 -12.74 -4.36 -0.34
CA VAL A 215 -11.97 -5.52 -0.82
C VAL A 215 -12.24 -6.81 -0.01
N GLY A 216 -13.18 -6.76 0.93
CA GLY A 216 -13.56 -7.87 1.80
C GLY A 216 -12.44 -8.30 2.75
N ALA A 217 -11.64 -7.35 3.24
CA ALA A 217 -10.65 -7.57 4.27
C ALA A 217 -11.11 -6.97 5.61
N ASP A 218 -10.56 -7.48 6.71
CA ASP A 218 -10.89 -6.97 8.03
C ASP A 218 -10.05 -5.70 8.35
N PRO A 219 -10.67 -4.53 8.53
CA PRO A 219 -9.95 -3.34 8.97
C PRO A 219 -9.34 -3.53 10.36
N CYS A 220 -9.90 -4.38 11.22
CA CYS A 220 -9.40 -4.63 12.57
C CYS A 220 -8.32 -5.72 12.63
N ARG A 221 -7.80 -6.19 11.49
CA ARG A 221 -6.71 -7.18 11.47
C ARG A 221 -5.55 -6.64 12.30
N LYS A 222 -5.25 -7.34 13.38
CA LYS A 222 -4.09 -7.08 14.22
C LYS A 222 -2.83 -7.48 13.45
N PRO A 223 -1.70 -6.76 13.60
CA PRO A 223 -0.42 -7.22 13.07
C PRO A 223 -0.15 -8.64 13.59
N GLU A 224 0.54 -9.49 12.83
CA GLU A 224 0.75 -10.90 13.21
C GLU A 224 1.47 -11.05 14.58
N SER A 225 2.24 -10.05 15.01
CA SER A 225 2.81 -9.97 16.37
C SER A 225 1.77 -9.81 17.49
N ALA A 226 0.59 -9.29 17.16
CA ALA A 226 -0.56 -9.11 18.04
C ALA A 226 -1.60 -10.23 17.91
N ALA A 227 -1.37 -11.24 17.05
CA ALA A 227 -2.27 -12.39 16.91
C ALA A 227 -2.08 -13.44 18.03
N ASP A 228 -0.94 -13.44 18.72
CA ASP A 228 -0.65 -14.25 19.92
C ASP A 228 -0.84 -13.41 21.21
N MET A 229 -1.88 -12.59 21.25
CA MET A 229 -2.25 -11.83 22.44
C MET A 229 -3.31 -12.55 23.24
N ASP A 230 -3.07 -12.73 24.53
CA ASP A 230 -4.12 -13.17 25.44
C ASP A 230 -5.11 -12.02 25.72
N THR A 231 -6.26 -12.34 26.31
CA THR A 231 -7.31 -11.35 26.62
C THR A 231 -6.83 -10.18 27.47
N ASP A 232 -5.83 -10.38 28.34
CA ASP A 232 -5.30 -9.32 29.18
C ASP A 232 -4.36 -8.38 28.39
N GLU A 233 -3.55 -8.95 27.51
CA GLU A 233 -2.69 -8.20 26.58
C GLU A 233 -3.53 -7.36 25.61
N GLU A 234 -4.66 -7.89 25.10
CA GLU A 234 -5.57 -7.16 24.21
C GLU A 234 -6.17 -5.91 24.88
N MET A 235 -6.59 -6.03 26.14
CA MET A 235 -7.14 -4.90 26.90
C MET A 235 -6.09 -3.79 27.12
N ILE A 236 -4.83 -4.17 27.37
CA ILE A 236 -3.74 -3.19 27.48
C ILE A 236 -3.45 -2.56 26.12
N PHE A 237 -3.44 -3.33 25.04
CA PHE A 237 -3.25 -2.83 23.69
C PHE A 237 -4.27 -1.75 23.35
N GLU A 238 -5.57 -2.04 23.51
CA GLU A 238 -6.62 -1.05 23.26
C GLU A 238 -6.46 0.21 24.13
N ALA A 239 -6.11 0.04 25.41
CA ALA A 239 -5.86 1.17 26.30
C ALA A 239 -4.70 2.06 25.81
N VAL A 240 -3.65 1.49 25.22
CA VAL A 240 -2.53 2.26 24.67
C VAL A 240 -2.88 2.84 23.30
N SER A 241 -3.51 2.07 22.39
CA SER A 241 -3.84 2.48 21.02
C SER A 241 -4.77 3.68 20.94
N LEU A 242 -5.65 3.87 21.93
CA LEU A 242 -6.55 5.02 22.00
C LEU A 242 -5.84 6.35 22.38
N ARG A 243 -4.53 6.33 22.65
CA ARG A 243 -3.78 7.46 23.22
C ARG A 243 -2.45 7.68 22.48
N SER A 244 -2.06 8.94 22.34
CA SER A 244 -0.75 9.33 21.78
C SER A 244 0.37 9.24 22.84
N GLY A 245 0.56 8.05 23.40
CA GLY A 245 1.49 7.76 24.50
C GLY A 245 0.79 7.74 25.86
N ALA A 246 0.60 6.55 26.42
CA ALA A 246 -0.09 6.32 27.69
C ALA A 246 0.91 6.18 28.86
N THR A 247 0.53 6.65 30.03
CA THR A 247 1.23 6.36 31.29
C THR A 247 0.73 5.05 31.89
N THR A 248 1.54 4.38 32.71
CA THR A 248 1.13 3.15 33.40
C THR A 248 -0.14 3.33 34.22
N ASN A 249 -0.30 4.49 34.88
CA ASN A 249 -1.51 4.80 35.66
C ASN A 249 -2.77 4.92 34.81
N GLU A 250 -2.66 5.45 33.58
CA GLU A 250 -3.80 5.51 32.66
C GLU A 250 -4.21 4.13 32.16
N ILE A 251 -3.25 3.23 31.96
CA ILE A 251 -3.51 1.83 31.58
C ILE A 251 -4.15 1.08 32.73
N ILE A 252 -3.66 1.25 33.96
CA ILE A 252 -4.26 0.68 35.18
C ILE A 252 -5.71 1.15 35.31
N SER A 253 -5.96 2.45 35.15
CA SER A 253 -7.30 3.04 35.24
C SER A 253 -8.25 2.52 34.15
N ALA A 254 -7.75 2.33 32.92
CA ALA A 254 -8.57 1.86 31.79
C ALA A 254 -8.88 0.36 31.84
N THR A 255 -7.94 -0.46 32.31
CA THR A 255 -8.07 -1.93 32.33
C THR A 255 -8.63 -2.47 33.64
N GLY A 256 -8.50 -1.73 34.75
CA GLY A 256 -8.86 -2.19 36.09
C GLY A 256 -7.90 -3.23 36.67
N PHE A 257 -6.77 -3.49 36.02
CA PHE A 257 -5.78 -4.45 36.49
C PHE A 257 -4.91 -3.92 37.62
N GLU A 258 -4.41 -4.82 38.47
CA GLU A 258 -3.45 -4.45 39.51
C GLU A 258 -2.13 -3.95 38.92
N PRO A 259 -1.43 -3.00 39.58
CA PRO A 259 -0.19 -2.44 39.07
C PRO A 259 0.89 -3.49 38.74
N GLN A 260 1.00 -4.57 39.53
CA GLN A 260 1.96 -5.64 39.23
C GLN A 260 1.63 -6.36 37.92
N LYS A 261 0.34 -6.64 37.68
CA LYS A 261 -0.13 -7.31 36.47
C LYS A 261 0.13 -6.45 35.24
N VAL A 262 -0.21 -5.16 35.29
CA VAL A 262 0.05 -4.22 34.18
C VAL A 262 1.53 -4.14 33.85
N ASN A 263 2.41 -3.98 34.85
CA ASN A 263 3.86 -3.93 34.60
C ASN A 263 4.40 -5.24 34.02
N SER A 264 3.90 -6.40 34.47
CA SER A 264 4.30 -7.70 33.92
C SER A 264 3.90 -7.85 32.45
N LEU A 265 2.65 -7.51 32.10
CA LEU A 265 2.14 -7.60 30.74
C LEU A 265 2.84 -6.60 29.81
N LEU A 266 3.07 -5.37 30.27
CA LEU A 266 3.83 -4.38 29.51
C LEU A 266 5.24 -4.86 29.18
N THR A 267 5.91 -5.53 30.14
CA THR A 267 7.24 -6.11 29.90
C THR A 267 7.18 -7.21 28.85
N VAL A 268 6.19 -8.10 28.91
CA VAL A 268 6.00 -9.17 27.91
C VAL A 268 5.68 -8.58 26.54
N MET A 269 4.78 -7.60 26.48
CA MET A 269 4.40 -6.92 25.24
C MET A 269 5.55 -6.12 24.64
N GLU A 270 6.45 -5.55 25.45
CA GLU A 270 7.67 -4.89 24.99
C GLU A 270 8.67 -5.90 24.41
N ILE A 271 8.82 -7.08 25.05
CA ILE A 271 9.61 -8.20 24.50
C ILE A 271 9.03 -8.72 23.19
N LYS A 272 7.70 -8.82 23.08
CA LYS A 272 7.00 -9.20 21.84
C LYS A 272 7.07 -8.11 20.76
N GLY A 273 7.60 -6.92 21.06
CA GLY A 273 7.65 -5.79 20.13
C GLY A 273 6.28 -5.23 19.80
N ILE A 274 5.33 -5.29 20.74
CA ILE A 274 3.97 -4.76 20.59
C ILE A 274 3.88 -3.34 21.17
N VAL A 275 4.63 -3.04 22.23
CA VAL A 275 4.71 -1.71 22.84
C VAL A 275 6.16 -1.28 23.04
N GLU A 276 6.40 0.03 23.09
CA GLU A 276 7.71 0.62 23.40
C GLU A 276 7.55 1.65 24.53
N SER A 277 8.48 1.61 25.50
CA SER A 277 8.55 2.62 26.55
C SER A 277 9.57 3.73 26.23
N TYR A 278 9.10 4.97 26.16
CA TYR A 278 9.95 6.15 25.98
C TYR A 278 9.54 7.29 26.90
N ALA A 279 10.52 7.79 27.68
CA ALA A 279 10.34 8.91 28.62
C ALA A 279 9.16 8.71 29.62
N GLY A 280 8.97 7.48 30.12
CA GLY A 280 7.90 7.14 31.06
C GLY A 280 6.51 7.07 30.43
N ARG A 281 6.43 7.01 29.10
CA ARG A 281 5.21 6.78 28.34
C ARG A 281 5.35 5.54 27.47
N ILE A 282 4.22 4.90 27.24
CA ILE A 282 4.10 3.65 26.52
C ILE A 282 3.38 3.93 25.22
N TYR A 283 3.97 3.47 24.13
CA TYR A 283 3.48 3.62 22.77
C TYR A 283 3.27 2.25 22.18
N ILE A 284 2.38 2.13 21.19
CA ILE A 284 2.37 0.95 20.33
C ILE A 284 3.66 0.96 19.51
N SER A 285 4.39 -0.15 19.56
CA SER A 285 5.61 -0.37 18.79
C SER A 285 5.29 -0.27 17.29
N ARG A 286 6.16 0.42 16.55
CA ARG A 286 5.95 0.71 15.12
C ARG A 286 6.40 -0.41 14.22
#